data_AF-A0A3G7TNC9-F1
#
_entry.id   AF-A0A3G7TNC9-F1
#
_cell.length_a   1.000
_cell.length_b   1.000
_cell.length_c   1.000
_cell.angle_alpha   90.00
_cell.angle_beta   90.00
_cell.angle_gamma   90.00
#
_symmetry.space_group_name_H-M   'P 1'
#
loop_
_entity.id
_entity.type
_entity.pdbx_description
1 polymer ?
#
loop_
_entity_poly.entity_id
_entity_poly.type
_entity_poly.pdbx_seq_one_letter_code
_entity_poly.pdbx_strand_id
1 'polypeptide(L)'
;MDTAMGQGRESEYAQKFADLTREVLFGDIWQRTQLSARQRSLVTVAALVALYRLEQLPFHLQRALDNGLGRDELAEVITHLAFYSGWPTAASALKVLSDLQGSSLGLQE
;
A
#
# COMPACT_ATOMS: atom_id res chain seq x y z
N MET A 1 -40.32 10.33 -6.27
CA MET A 1 -39.46 11.51 -6.50
C MET A 1 -38.61 11.69 -5.25
N ASP A 2 -37.55 10.89 -5.07
CA ASP A 2 -36.52 11.16 -4.04
C ASP A 2 -35.24 10.26 -4.08
N THR A 3 -34.76 9.86 -5.26
CA THR A 3 -33.52 9.03 -5.38
C THR A 3 -32.32 9.77 -5.98
N ALA A 4 -32.44 11.06 -6.30
CA ALA A 4 -31.40 11.82 -7.00
C ALA A 4 -30.46 12.65 -6.10
N MET A 5 -30.80 12.87 -4.82
CA MET A 5 -30.00 13.76 -3.93
C MET A 5 -28.86 13.05 -3.18
N GLY A 6 -28.82 11.71 -3.15
CA GLY A 6 -27.76 10.94 -2.48
C GLY A 6 -26.50 10.70 -3.33
N GLN A 7 -26.66 10.53 -4.65
CA GLN A 7 -25.56 10.10 -5.52
C GLN A 7 -24.57 11.23 -5.90
N GLY A 8 -25.00 12.49 -5.89
CA GLY A 8 -24.16 13.63 -6.30
C GLY A 8 -23.03 13.98 -5.33
N ARG A 9 -23.29 13.94 -4.02
CA ARG A 9 -22.29 14.30 -3.00
C ARG A 9 -21.30 13.17 -2.73
N GLU A 10 -21.75 11.91 -2.74
CA GLU A 10 -20.86 10.75 -2.65
C GLU A 10 -19.88 10.68 -3.83
N SER A 11 -20.35 11.00 -5.04
CA SER A 11 -19.52 11.12 -6.23
C SER A 11 -18.50 12.26 -6.13
N GLU A 12 -18.88 13.42 -5.58
CA GLU A 12 -17.96 14.55 -5.36
C GLU A 12 -16.87 14.23 -4.32
N TYR A 13 -17.23 13.58 -3.20
CA TYR A 13 -16.26 13.13 -2.19
C TYR A 13 -15.27 12.11 -2.75
N ALA A 14 -15.78 11.12 -3.51
CA ALA A 14 -14.93 10.14 -4.19
C ALA A 14 -13.98 10.81 -5.20
N GLN A 15 -14.48 11.79 -5.96
CA GLN A 15 -13.68 12.54 -6.92
C GLN A 15 -12.56 13.33 -6.24
N LYS A 16 -12.88 14.09 -5.19
CA LYS A 16 -11.86 14.88 -4.48
C LYS A 16 -10.80 13.97 -3.85
N PHE A 17 -11.21 12.82 -3.31
CA PHE A 17 -10.27 11.84 -2.77
C PHE A 17 -9.34 11.27 -3.86
N ALA A 18 -9.89 10.96 -5.05
CA ALA A 18 -9.10 10.51 -6.19
C ALA A 18 -8.10 11.59 -6.66
N ASP A 19 -8.51 12.86 -6.69
CA ASP A 19 -7.63 13.96 -7.08
C ASP A 19 -6.50 14.18 -6.06
N LEU A 20 -6.78 14.15 -4.76
CA LEU A 20 -5.75 14.21 -3.72
C LEU A 20 -4.78 13.03 -3.80
N THR A 21 -5.29 11.83 -4.10
CA THR A 21 -4.46 10.64 -4.29
C THR A 21 -3.51 10.81 -5.48
N ARG A 22 -4.01 11.33 -6.60
CA ARG A 22 -3.23 11.52 -7.82
C ARG A 22 -2.23 12.66 -7.71
N GLU A 23 -2.69 13.83 -7.28
CA GLU A 23 -1.92 15.08 -7.34
C GLU A 23 -1.01 15.25 -6.14
N VAL A 24 -1.52 15.04 -4.92
CA VAL A 24 -0.76 15.31 -3.69
C VAL A 24 0.04 14.09 -3.27
N LEU A 25 -0.60 12.92 -3.17
CA LEU A 25 0.08 11.72 -2.70
C LEU A 25 1.11 11.25 -3.75
N PHE A 26 0.65 10.79 -4.91
CA PHE A 26 1.56 10.21 -5.91
C PHE A 26 2.28 11.26 -6.78
N GLY A 27 1.66 12.42 -7.01
CA GLY A 27 2.21 13.50 -7.83
C GLY A 27 3.25 14.39 -7.12
N ASP A 28 3.21 14.47 -5.78
CA ASP A 28 4.18 15.25 -4.99
C ASP A 28 4.91 14.39 -3.95
N ILE A 29 4.22 13.96 -2.88
CA ILE A 29 4.88 13.33 -1.72
C ILE A 29 5.72 12.11 -2.10
N TRP A 30 5.24 11.28 -3.03
CA TRP A 30 5.99 10.12 -3.53
C TRP A 30 7.15 10.47 -4.47
N GLN A 31 7.18 11.66 -5.06
CA GLN A 31 8.24 12.14 -5.97
C GLN A 31 9.41 12.82 -5.25
N ARG A 32 9.25 13.17 -3.97
CA ARG A 32 10.31 13.81 -3.19
C ARG A 32 11.56 12.93 -3.09
N THR A 33 12.73 13.55 -3.26
CA THR A 33 14.01 12.84 -3.46
C THR A 33 14.79 12.53 -2.17
N GLN A 34 14.36 13.01 -1.01
CA GLN A 34 15.08 12.79 0.26
C GLN A 34 14.98 11.34 0.76
N LEU A 35 13.96 10.60 0.32
CA LEU A 35 13.88 9.15 0.46
C LEU A 35 13.77 8.56 -0.94
N SER A 36 14.56 7.53 -1.22
CA SER A 36 14.38 6.76 -2.44
C SER A 36 13.00 6.10 -2.47
N ALA A 37 12.51 5.76 -3.67
CA ALA A 37 11.25 5.05 -3.82
C ALA A 37 11.24 3.73 -3.01
N ARG A 38 12.39 3.05 -2.95
CA ARG A 38 12.63 1.88 -2.10
C ARG A 38 12.41 2.19 -0.62
N GLN A 39 13.09 3.22 -0.08
CA GLN A 39 12.94 3.62 1.32
C GLN A 39 11.50 4.03 1.65
N ARG A 40 10.85 4.76 0.74
CA ARG A 40 9.46 5.20 0.90
C ARG A 40 8.48 4.03 0.93
N SER A 41 8.66 3.04 0.07
CA SER A 41 7.88 1.80 0.09
C SER A 41 8.08 1.05 1.41
N LEU A 42 9.32 0.91 1.87
CA LEU A 42 9.64 0.22 3.12
C LEU A 42 8.89 0.82 4.32
N VAL A 43 8.97 2.13 4.51
CA VAL A 43 8.28 2.80 5.64
C VAL A 43 6.76 2.76 5.50
N THR A 44 6.23 2.78 4.27
CA THR A 44 4.79 2.67 4.03
C THR A 44 4.29 1.28 4.40
N VAL A 45 4.98 0.22 3.96
CA VAL A 45 4.67 -1.16 4.33
C VAL A 45 4.71 -1.33 5.85
N ALA A 46 5.78 -0.85 6.50
CA ALA A 46 5.91 -0.94 7.94
C ALA A 46 4.75 -0.27 8.69
N ALA A 47 4.32 0.93 8.24
CA ALA A 47 3.18 1.62 8.80
C ALA A 47 1.87 0.85 8.60
N LEU A 48 1.62 0.28 7.41
CA LEU A 48 0.40 -0.48 7.13
C LEU A 48 0.30 -1.76 7.96
N VAL A 49 1.43 -2.45 8.17
CA VAL A 49 1.50 -3.61 9.06
C VAL A 49 1.20 -3.19 10.49
N ALA A 50 1.90 -2.17 11.00
CA ALA A 50 1.74 -1.71 12.38
C ALA A 50 0.33 -1.21 12.70
N LEU A 51 -0.36 -0.62 11.71
CA LEU A 51 -1.73 -0.13 11.83
C LEU A 51 -2.80 -1.18 11.48
N TYR A 52 -2.41 -2.41 11.16
CA TYR A 52 -3.30 -3.50 10.74
C TYR A 52 -4.24 -3.09 9.59
N ARG A 53 -3.67 -2.52 8.52
CA ARG A 53 -4.39 -2.06 7.30
C ARG A 53 -4.19 -3.03 6.15
N LEU A 54 -4.70 -4.25 6.33
CA LEU A 54 -4.47 -5.37 5.41
C LEU A 54 -5.10 -5.15 4.03
N GLU A 55 -6.13 -4.32 3.90
CA GLU A 55 -6.79 -4.04 2.62
C GLU A 55 -5.89 -3.24 1.66
N GLN A 56 -4.99 -2.42 2.20
CA GLN A 56 -4.06 -1.59 1.42
C GLN A 56 -2.70 -2.25 1.23
N LEU A 57 -2.38 -3.23 2.08
CA LEU A 57 -1.07 -3.87 2.13
C LEU A 57 -0.66 -4.56 0.81
N PRO A 58 -1.54 -5.28 0.06
CA PRO A 58 -1.17 -5.93 -1.20
C PRO A 58 -0.58 -4.96 -2.23
N PHE A 59 -1.23 -3.82 -2.45
CA PHE A 59 -0.77 -2.80 -3.40
C PHE A 59 0.61 -2.25 -3.02
N HIS A 60 0.80 -1.95 -1.73
CA HIS A 60 2.06 -1.36 -1.26
C HIS A 60 3.20 -2.37 -1.16
N LEU A 61 2.91 -3.65 -0.91
CA LEU A 61 3.91 -4.72 -1.01
C LEU A 61 4.34 -4.93 -2.46
N GLN A 62 3.42 -4.96 -3.44
CA GLN A 62 3.80 -5.04 -4.85
C GLN A 62 4.65 -3.83 -5.27
N ARG A 63 4.22 -2.61 -4.92
CA ARG A 63 5.01 -1.39 -5.16
C ARG A 63 6.38 -1.40 -4.47
N ALA A 64 6.51 -2.07 -3.32
CA ALA A 64 7.79 -2.25 -2.65
C ALA A 64 8.73 -3.15 -3.47
N LEU A 65 8.21 -4.24 -4.01
CA LEU A 65 8.94 -5.12 -4.92
C LEU A 65 9.35 -4.39 -6.20
N ASP A 66 8.43 -3.66 -6.83
CA ASP A 66 8.70 -2.88 -8.06
C ASP A 66 9.77 -1.79 -7.82
N ASN A 67 9.83 -1.24 -6.61
CA ASN A 67 10.84 -0.27 -6.18
C ASN A 67 12.16 -0.91 -5.69
N GLY A 68 12.32 -2.23 -5.84
CA GLY A 68 13.58 -2.93 -5.59
C GLY A 68 13.79 -3.46 -4.16
N LEU A 69 12.73 -3.66 -3.37
CA LEU A 69 12.84 -4.52 -2.18
C LEU A 69 12.73 -6.00 -2.54
N GLY A 70 13.49 -6.84 -1.86
CA GLY A 70 13.36 -8.29 -1.94
C GLY A 70 12.19 -8.82 -1.09
N ARG A 71 11.64 -9.97 -1.46
CA ARG A 71 10.65 -10.68 -0.63
C ARG A 71 11.21 -11.05 0.73
N ASP A 72 12.46 -11.50 0.79
CA ASP A 72 13.14 -11.83 2.03
C ASP A 72 13.31 -10.60 2.93
N GLU A 73 13.66 -9.44 2.35
CA GLU A 73 13.76 -8.19 3.10
C GLU A 73 12.40 -7.75 3.68
N LEU A 74 11.31 -7.90 2.91
CA LEU A 74 9.97 -7.61 3.38
C LEU A 74 9.53 -8.59 4.48
N ALA A 75 9.83 -9.89 4.33
CA ALA A 75 9.53 -10.89 5.34
C ALA A 75 10.28 -10.60 6.66
N GLU A 76 11.55 -10.21 6.59
CA GLU A 76 12.35 -9.81 7.76
C GLU A 76 11.79 -8.56 8.44
N VAL A 77 11.42 -7.53 7.67
CA VAL A 77 10.81 -6.31 8.23
C VAL A 77 9.49 -6.62 8.93
N ILE A 78 8.61 -7.42 8.30
CA ILE A 78 7.33 -7.81 8.91
C ILE A 78 7.56 -8.63 10.17
N THR A 79 8.52 -9.56 10.16
CA THR A 79 8.90 -10.37 11.33
C THR A 79 9.44 -9.48 12.45
N HIS A 80 10.28 -8.49 12.14
CA HIS A 80 10.78 -7.53 13.12
C HIS A 80 9.65 -6.71 13.75
N LEU A 81 8.63 -6.35 12.97
CA LEU A 81 7.46 -5.61 13.46
C LEU A 81 6.62 -6.43 14.44
N ALA A 82 6.70 -7.76 14.47
CA ALA A 82 6.02 -8.58 15.49
C ALA A 82 6.37 -8.14 16.93
N PHE A 83 7.59 -7.64 17.14
CA PHE A 83 8.07 -7.15 18.43
C PHE A 83 7.54 -5.76 18.80
N TYR A 84 7.10 -4.95 17.83
CA TYR A 84 6.68 -3.56 18.04
C TYR A 84 5.17 -3.33 17.85
N SER A 85 4.54 -4.07 16.93
CA SER A 85 3.11 -3.98 16.64
C SER A 85 2.33 -5.25 16.99
N GLY A 86 3.03 -6.29 17.46
CA GLY A 86 2.43 -7.52 17.98
C GLY A 86 2.30 -8.64 16.94
N TRP A 87 2.36 -9.88 17.43
CA TRP A 87 2.33 -11.11 16.62
C TRP A 87 1.16 -11.19 15.62
N PRO A 88 -0.09 -10.82 15.98
CA PRO A 88 -1.21 -10.89 15.04
C PRO A 88 -1.02 -10.01 13.80
N THR A 89 -0.42 -8.82 13.96
CA THR A 89 -0.18 -7.90 12.83
C THR A 89 0.83 -8.48 11.85
N ALA A 90 1.92 -9.05 12.37
CA ALA A 90 2.98 -9.65 11.56
C ALA A 90 2.52 -10.95 10.89
N ALA A 91 1.84 -11.84 11.62
CA ALA A 91 1.33 -13.10 11.07
C ALA A 91 0.36 -12.88 9.90
N SER A 92 -0.60 -11.95 10.04
CA SER A 92 -1.52 -11.60 8.95
C SER A 92 -0.80 -10.96 7.77
N ALA A 93 0.17 -10.08 8.01
CA ALA A 93 0.95 -9.45 6.95
C ALA A 93 1.86 -10.43 6.19
N LEU A 94 2.49 -11.38 6.88
CA LEU A 94 3.28 -12.45 6.26
C LEU A 94 2.40 -13.34 5.38
N LYS A 95 1.18 -13.64 5.82
CA LYS A 95 0.20 -14.33 4.99
C LYS A 95 -0.09 -13.54 3.70
N VAL A 96 -0.35 -12.24 3.81
CA VAL A 96 -0.57 -11.39 2.61
C VAL A 96 0.65 -11.40 1.69
N LEU A 97 1.87 -11.27 2.22
CA LEU A 97 3.11 -11.32 1.42
C LEU A 97 3.29 -12.68 0.72
N SER A 98 2.93 -13.78 1.39
CA SER A 98 2.96 -15.12 0.81
C SER A 98 1.90 -15.30 -0.29
N ASP A 99 0.71 -14.72 -0.10
CA ASP A 99 -0.40 -14.81 -1.03
C ASP A 99 -0.22 -13.91 -2.27
N LEU A 100 0.74 -12.98 -2.25
CA LEU A 100 1.19 -12.26 -3.44
C LEU A 100 1.87 -13.26 -4.39
N GLN A 101 1.09 -13.93 -5.22
CA GLN A 101 1.59 -14.79 -6.28
C GLN A 101 2.35 -13.98 -7.34
N GLY A 102 3.33 -14.63 -7.97
CA GLY A 102 4.14 -14.11 -9.07
C GLY A 102 3.30 -13.86 -10.32
N SER A 103 2.56 -12.75 -10.34
CA SER A 103 1.89 -12.24 -11.53
C SER A 103 2.93 -11.70 -12.51
N SER A 104 3.59 -12.59 -13.25
CA SER A 104 3.88 -12.31 -14.65
C SER A 104 2.55 -12.26 -15.39
N LEU A 105 1.76 -11.20 -15.18
CA LEU A 105 0.81 -10.80 -16.21
C LEU A 105 1.66 -10.17 -17.31
N GLY A 106 1.57 -10.78 -18.49
CA GLY A 106 2.35 -10.41 -19.65
C GLY A 106 2.30 -8.91 -19.90
N LEU A 107 3.47 -8.38 -20.22
CA LEU A 107 3.57 -7.39 -21.28
C LEU A 107 2.77 -7.93 -22.47
N GLN A 108 1.56 -7.44 -22.65
CA GLN A 108 0.96 -7.37 -23.97
C GLN A 108 1.12 -5.91 -24.41
N GLU A 109 1.60 -5.84 -25.65
CA GLU A 109 2.10 -4.70 -26.42
C GLU A 109 1.27 -3.41 -26.33
#